data_AF-A0A939AK97-F1
#
_entry.id   AF-A0A939AK97-F1
#
_cell.length_a   1.000
_cell.length_b   1.000
_cell.length_c   1.000
_cell.angle_alpha   90.00
_cell.angle_beta   90.00
_cell.angle_gamma   90.00
#
_symmetry.space_group_name_H-M   'P 1'
#
loop_
_entity.id
_entity.type
_entity.pdbx_description
1 polymer ?
#
loop_
_entity_poly.entity_id
_entity_poly.type
_entity_poly.pdbx_seq_one_letter_code
_entity_poly.pdbx_strand_id
1 'polypeptide(L)'
;MIDIYSDEYWLNEFTITTADLDRFQERILREDMPLETTNLVKQIIKGRLEFGHDVSPSVLKSWTGKDSVRIWDPLAEWFVGNGIIFPKRVWDRDYDYECFVGEVIRIELHDNKIKPNQIVVHLDGQDKPVVFRYGNPAAVEVGEFSRKLVEKKYGEIEYIVMSFGNRIVSALLHALETDARFVGLEGKWYLAQKLPLMEMSLLISLYQSLLKRDNFQLDDVLPMVKVEASKNEIFSRMAIQVALQKLPERFENIGTSSHPLWRALPPHPEKAKVQYYAYDPKTYEILCSPNEPLELQKAQRLMEHNLYIFVTTFADEV
;
A
#
# COMPACT_ATOMS: atom_id res chain seq x y z
N MET A 1 -27.21 0.35 -27.44
CA MET A 1 -26.09 1.26 -27.20
C MET A 1 -26.02 1.41 -25.69
N ILE A 2 -24.86 1.21 -25.09
CA ILE A 2 -24.69 1.33 -23.64
C ILE A 2 -24.84 2.80 -23.26
N ASP A 3 -25.71 3.10 -22.30
CA ASP A 3 -25.92 4.45 -21.80
C ASP A 3 -24.97 4.72 -20.62
N ILE A 4 -23.86 5.40 -20.90
CA ILE A 4 -22.83 5.74 -19.91
C ILE A 4 -23.29 6.73 -18.83
N TYR A 5 -24.43 7.39 -19.02
CA TYR A 5 -25.02 8.31 -18.04
C TYR A 5 -25.99 7.60 -17.10
N SER A 6 -26.27 6.31 -17.34
CA SER A 6 -27.12 5.51 -16.47
C SER A 6 -26.36 4.99 -15.25
N ASP A 7 -27.04 4.93 -14.11
CA ASP A 7 -26.49 4.31 -12.90
C ASP A 7 -26.20 2.81 -13.12
N GLU A 8 -27.02 2.16 -13.96
CA GLU A 8 -26.87 0.75 -14.35
C GLU A 8 -25.50 0.46 -14.99
N TYR A 9 -25.04 1.35 -15.86
CA TYR A 9 -23.72 1.24 -16.45
C TYR A 9 -22.62 1.19 -15.39
N TRP A 10 -22.60 2.16 -14.47
CA TRP A 10 -21.55 2.25 -13.44
C TRP A 10 -21.63 1.12 -12.41
N LEU A 11 -22.84 0.67 -12.10
CA LEU A 11 -23.08 -0.41 -11.13
C LEU A 11 -22.75 -1.79 -11.69
N ASN A 12 -23.10 -2.08 -12.94
CA ASN A 12 -23.13 -3.45 -13.45
C ASN A 12 -22.21 -3.67 -14.65
N GLU A 13 -22.08 -2.69 -15.54
CA GLU A 13 -21.35 -2.84 -16.80
C GLU A 13 -19.91 -2.29 -16.76
N PHE A 14 -19.64 -1.33 -15.87
CA PHE A 14 -18.32 -0.73 -15.73
C PHE A 14 -17.28 -1.76 -15.30
N THR A 15 -16.18 -1.78 -16.05
CA THR A 15 -14.98 -2.56 -15.76
C THR A 15 -13.73 -1.77 -16.12
N ILE A 16 -12.61 -2.10 -15.46
CA ILE A 16 -11.27 -1.63 -15.83
C ILE A 16 -10.79 -2.49 -17.00
N THR A 17 -10.41 -1.84 -18.10
CA THR A 17 -9.96 -2.51 -19.33
C THR A 17 -8.44 -2.48 -19.47
N THR A 18 -7.90 -3.34 -20.32
CA THR A 18 -6.45 -3.32 -20.63
C THR A 18 -6.01 -1.98 -21.22
N ALA A 19 -6.87 -1.35 -22.03
CA ALA A 19 -6.61 -0.04 -22.60
C ALA A 19 -6.56 1.08 -21.54
N ASP A 20 -7.28 0.96 -20.42
CA ASP A 20 -7.11 1.90 -19.29
C ASP A 20 -5.68 1.82 -18.73
N LEU A 21 -5.20 0.60 -18.45
CA LEU A 21 -3.86 0.38 -17.92
C LEU A 21 -2.77 0.82 -18.91
N ASP A 22 -2.96 0.56 -20.20
CA ASP A 22 -2.02 0.98 -21.24
C ASP A 22 -1.93 2.52 -21.33
N ARG A 23 -3.07 3.23 -21.26
CA ARG A 23 -3.09 4.70 -21.19
C ARG A 23 -2.37 5.23 -19.95
N PHE A 24 -2.47 4.54 -18.82
CA PHE A 24 -1.71 4.91 -17.61
C PHE A 24 -0.23 4.69 -17.78
N GLN A 25 0.19 3.57 -18.35
CA GLN A 25 1.59 3.31 -18.66
C GLN A 25 2.15 4.38 -19.59
N GLU A 26 1.46 4.70 -20.69
CA GLU A 26 1.87 5.76 -21.64
C GLU A 26 2.00 7.11 -20.94
N ARG A 27 1.05 7.44 -20.07
CA ARG A 27 1.07 8.69 -19.30
C ARG A 27 2.27 8.73 -18.35
N ILE A 28 2.53 7.66 -17.60
CA ILE A 28 3.70 7.57 -16.71
C ILE A 28 5.00 7.70 -17.52
N LEU A 29 5.10 7.04 -18.68
CA LEU A 29 6.28 7.15 -19.55
C LEU A 29 6.50 8.57 -20.08
N ARG A 30 5.42 9.31 -20.33
CA ARG A 30 5.48 10.69 -20.81
C ARG A 30 5.82 11.69 -19.71
N GLU A 31 5.21 11.54 -18.54
CA GLU A 31 5.33 12.48 -17.41
C GLU A 31 6.53 12.16 -16.50
N ASP A 32 7.05 10.92 -16.55
CA ASP A 32 8.16 10.43 -15.72
C ASP A 32 7.93 10.68 -14.21
N MET A 33 6.67 10.57 -13.80
CA MET A 33 6.22 10.82 -12.42
C MET A 33 5.22 9.76 -11.97
N PRO A 34 5.19 9.40 -10.68
CA PRO A 34 4.13 8.58 -10.12
C PRO A 34 2.77 9.27 -10.26
N LEU A 35 1.73 8.48 -10.56
CA LEU A 35 0.36 8.96 -10.67
C LEU A 35 -0.44 8.58 -9.43
N GLU A 36 -1.22 9.52 -8.91
CA GLU A 36 -2.10 9.29 -7.76
C GLU A 36 -3.37 8.56 -8.17
N THR A 37 -3.85 7.66 -7.29
CA THR A 37 -5.07 6.88 -7.52
C THR A 37 -6.26 7.78 -7.85
N THR A 38 -6.42 8.88 -7.13
CA THR A 38 -7.46 9.91 -7.35
C THR A 38 -7.45 10.41 -8.80
N ASN A 39 -6.28 10.72 -9.34
CA ASN A 39 -6.14 11.24 -10.70
C ASN A 39 -6.43 10.17 -11.76
N LEU A 40 -6.00 8.92 -11.50
CA LEU A 40 -6.28 7.78 -12.39
C LEU A 40 -7.79 7.50 -12.48
N VAL A 41 -8.50 7.53 -11.35
CA VAL A 41 -9.96 7.34 -11.28
C VAL A 41 -10.69 8.44 -12.05
N LYS A 42 -10.38 9.70 -11.77
CA LYS A 42 -10.97 10.85 -12.47
C LYS A 42 -10.72 10.78 -13.98
N GLN A 43 -9.53 10.34 -14.39
CA GLN A 43 -9.18 10.19 -15.80
C GLN A 43 -10.00 9.07 -16.49
N ILE A 44 -10.20 7.92 -15.84
CA ILE A 44 -11.07 6.86 -16.40
C ILE A 44 -12.48 7.38 -16.58
N ILE A 45 -13.06 7.98 -15.53
CA ILE A 45 -14.44 8.49 -15.56
C ILE A 45 -14.59 9.52 -16.67
N LYS A 46 -13.69 10.50 -16.73
CA LYS A 46 -13.66 11.51 -17.78
C LYS A 46 -13.58 10.88 -19.17
N GLY A 47 -12.68 9.92 -19.37
CA GLY A 47 -12.54 9.22 -20.64
C GLY A 47 -13.82 8.48 -21.05
N ARG A 48 -14.53 7.86 -20.10
CA ARG A 48 -15.82 7.22 -20.38
C ARG A 48 -16.90 8.23 -20.73
N LEU A 49 -16.96 9.38 -20.04
CA LEU A 49 -17.90 10.45 -20.35
C LEU A 49 -17.67 11.06 -21.75
N GLU A 50 -16.42 11.26 -22.13
CA GLU A 50 -16.06 11.89 -23.41
C GLU A 50 -16.18 10.93 -24.60
N PHE A 51 -15.80 9.66 -24.43
CA PHE A 51 -15.64 8.72 -25.55
C PHE A 51 -16.58 7.51 -25.50
N GLY A 52 -17.36 7.34 -24.43
CA GLY A 52 -18.26 6.21 -24.25
C GLY A 52 -17.62 5.00 -23.57
N HIS A 53 -18.33 3.86 -23.64
CA HIS A 53 -17.85 2.58 -23.13
C HIS A 53 -16.63 2.08 -23.91
N ASP A 54 -15.59 1.62 -23.21
CA ASP A 54 -14.41 1.03 -23.83
C ASP A 54 -14.66 -0.45 -24.14
N VAL A 55 -14.44 -0.85 -25.39
CA VAL A 55 -14.66 -2.21 -25.89
C VAL A 55 -13.48 -3.15 -25.66
N SER A 56 -12.38 -2.64 -25.09
CA SER A 56 -11.19 -3.43 -24.77
C SER A 56 -11.48 -4.47 -23.69
N PRO A 57 -10.78 -5.63 -23.69
CA PRO A 57 -11.02 -6.67 -22.71
C PRO A 57 -10.89 -6.16 -21.27
N SER A 58 -11.76 -6.64 -20.38
CA SER A 58 -11.63 -6.39 -18.95
C SER A 58 -10.37 -7.06 -18.40
N VAL A 59 -9.62 -6.34 -17.56
CA VAL A 59 -8.44 -6.88 -16.84
C VAL A 59 -8.87 -7.92 -15.82
N LEU A 60 -9.99 -7.66 -15.13
CA LEU A 60 -10.47 -8.48 -14.04
C LEU A 60 -11.54 -9.46 -14.54
N LYS A 61 -11.12 -10.67 -14.94
CA LYS A 61 -12.02 -11.73 -15.40
C LYS A 61 -13.05 -12.18 -14.36
N SER A 62 -12.76 -11.99 -13.07
CA SER A 62 -13.60 -12.46 -11.95
C SER A 62 -13.47 -11.54 -10.73
N TRP A 63 -13.75 -10.25 -10.91
CA TRP A 63 -13.79 -9.36 -9.75
C TRP A 63 -14.91 -9.79 -8.80
N THR A 64 -14.55 -10.12 -7.57
CA THR A 64 -15.45 -10.70 -6.56
C THR A 64 -16.43 -9.68 -5.97
N GLY A 65 -16.35 -8.41 -6.37
CA GLY A 65 -17.20 -7.33 -5.88
C GLY A 65 -16.94 -6.95 -4.42
N LYS A 66 -15.82 -7.39 -3.83
CA LYS A 66 -15.43 -6.92 -2.50
C LYS A 66 -14.92 -5.48 -2.60
N ASP A 67 -15.73 -4.55 -2.12
CA ASP A 67 -15.35 -3.14 -1.99
C ASP A 67 -14.27 -3.00 -0.89
N SER A 68 -13.01 -2.95 -1.29
CA SER A 68 -11.88 -2.65 -0.39
C SER A 68 -11.80 -1.17 -0.05
N VAL A 69 -12.46 -0.34 -0.85
CA VAL A 69 -12.54 1.11 -0.71
C VAL A 69 -13.99 1.52 -0.40
N ARG A 70 -14.16 2.40 0.58
CA ARG A 70 -15.47 2.93 0.98
C ARG A 70 -15.47 4.44 1.02
N ILE A 71 -16.58 5.07 0.63
CA ILE A 71 -16.83 6.48 0.92
C ILE A 71 -16.82 6.68 2.43
N TRP A 72 -16.22 7.79 2.87
CA TRP A 72 -16.17 8.17 4.27
C TRP A 72 -17.56 8.20 4.90
N ASP A 73 -17.70 7.40 5.96
CA ASP A 73 -18.86 7.39 6.83
C ASP A 73 -18.35 7.46 8.28
N PRO A 74 -18.64 8.55 9.01
CA PRO A 74 -18.21 8.73 10.38
C PRO A 74 -18.87 7.74 11.36
N LEU A 75 -19.90 7.01 10.95
CA LEU A 75 -20.57 5.99 11.76
C LEU A 75 -20.08 4.58 11.45
N ALA A 76 -19.37 4.37 10.34
CA ALA A 76 -18.83 3.08 9.97
C ALA A 76 -17.61 2.70 10.82
N GLU A 77 -17.38 1.39 10.95
CA GLU A 77 -16.14 0.87 11.53
C GLU A 77 -15.02 0.86 10.48
N TRP A 78 -13.87 1.40 10.87
CA TRP A 78 -12.68 1.51 10.02
C TRP A 78 -11.53 0.70 10.61
N PHE A 79 -10.74 0.10 9.73
CA PHE A 79 -9.53 -0.66 10.07
C PHE A 79 -8.31 -0.08 9.33
N VAL A 80 -7.12 -0.25 9.88
CA VAL A 80 -5.88 0.07 9.16
C VAL A 80 -5.83 -0.73 7.86
N GLY A 81 -5.48 -0.07 6.76
CA GLY A 81 -5.50 -0.64 5.42
C GLY A 81 -6.82 -0.52 4.67
N ASN A 82 -7.88 0.02 5.30
CA ASN A 82 -9.10 0.34 4.56
C ASN A 82 -8.85 1.50 3.60
N GLY A 83 -9.24 1.30 2.34
CA GLY A 83 -9.31 2.39 1.36
C GLY A 83 -10.51 3.29 1.65
N ILE A 84 -10.32 4.59 1.46
CA ILE A 84 -11.33 5.61 1.76
C ILE A 84 -11.46 6.60 0.60
N ILE A 85 -12.69 7.00 0.29
CA ILE A 85 -12.98 8.14 -0.58
C ILE A 85 -13.52 9.27 0.29
N PHE A 86 -12.85 10.42 0.24
CA PHE A 86 -13.14 11.56 1.09
C PHE A 86 -13.42 12.82 0.26
N PRO A 87 -14.62 13.41 0.33
CA PRO A 87 -14.88 14.69 -0.30
C PRO A 87 -14.37 15.84 0.58
N LYS A 88 -13.57 16.73 0.00
CA LYS A 88 -12.98 17.89 0.67
C LYS A 88 -13.33 19.16 -0.11
N ARG A 89 -13.69 20.22 0.63
CA ARG A 89 -13.94 21.54 0.04
C ARG A 89 -12.64 22.16 -0.45
N VAL A 90 -12.63 22.64 -1.69
CA VAL A 90 -11.51 23.39 -2.27
C VAL A 90 -11.89 24.85 -2.29
N TRP A 91 -11.10 25.69 -1.62
CA TRP A 91 -11.46 27.10 -1.35
C TRP A 91 -11.30 28.00 -2.59
N ASP A 92 -10.59 27.52 -3.62
CA ASP A 92 -10.13 28.33 -4.76
C ASP A 92 -11.13 28.38 -5.94
N ARG A 93 -12.29 27.73 -5.79
CA ARG A 93 -13.37 27.74 -6.77
C ARG A 93 -14.69 27.91 -6.04
N ASP A 94 -15.61 28.68 -6.60
CA ASP A 94 -16.92 28.96 -5.99
C ASP A 94 -17.67 27.65 -5.68
N TYR A 95 -17.56 27.20 -4.44
CA TYR A 95 -18.22 26.01 -3.90
C TYR A 95 -17.86 24.66 -4.56
N ASP A 96 -16.66 24.51 -5.12
CA ASP A 96 -16.24 23.20 -5.62
C ASP A 96 -15.68 22.31 -4.51
N TYR A 97 -16.06 21.06 -4.58
CA TYR A 97 -15.54 20.00 -3.74
C TYR A 97 -14.80 19.02 -4.64
N GLU A 98 -13.76 18.42 -4.09
CA GLU A 98 -13.02 17.38 -4.78
C GLU A 98 -13.01 16.11 -3.93
N CYS A 99 -13.16 14.98 -4.61
CA CYS A 99 -13.02 13.67 -4.00
C CYS A 99 -11.56 13.25 -4.04
N PHE A 100 -11.07 12.78 -2.90
CA PHE A 100 -9.72 12.23 -2.73
C PHE A 100 -9.83 10.77 -2.32
N VAL A 101 -9.03 9.92 -2.94
CA VAL A 101 -8.80 8.54 -2.51
C VAL A 101 -7.68 8.56 -1.47
N GLY A 102 -7.74 7.65 -0.50
CA GLY A 102 -6.71 7.48 0.48
C GLY A 102 -6.82 6.16 1.23
N GLU A 103 -6.08 6.06 2.33
CA GLU A 103 -6.00 4.87 3.16
C GLU A 103 -5.94 5.22 4.64
N VAL A 104 -6.62 4.43 5.47
CA VAL A 104 -6.49 4.49 6.93
C VAL A 104 -5.14 3.90 7.34
N ILE A 105 -4.22 4.74 7.81
CA ILE A 105 -2.85 4.31 8.17
C ILE A 105 -2.68 4.04 9.66
N ARG A 106 -3.54 4.63 10.51
CA ARG A 106 -3.49 4.45 11.96
C ARG A 106 -4.86 4.68 12.57
N ILE A 107 -5.15 3.93 13.64
CA ILE A 107 -6.34 4.12 14.47
C ILE A 107 -5.86 4.43 15.88
N GLU A 108 -6.33 5.54 16.43
CA GLU A 108 -5.96 5.98 17.77
C GLU A 108 -7.10 5.69 18.75
N LEU A 109 -6.82 4.78 19.66
CA LEU A 109 -7.66 4.46 20.80
C LEU A 109 -7.37 5.46 21.93
N HIS A 110 -8.40 5.93 22.63
CA HIS A 110 -8.19 6.73 23.83
C HIS A 110 -7.97 5.80 25.02
N ASP A 111 -7.04 6.14 25.91
CA ASP A 111 -6.75 5.37 27.14
C ASP A 111 -8.06 4.95 27.83
N ASN A 112 -8.24 3.64 27.97
CA ASN A 112 -9.40 2.96 28.57
C ASN A 112 -10.72 2.93 27.79
N LYS A 113 -10.77 3.28 26.50
CA LYS A 113 -11.99 3.10 25.68
C LYS A 113 -11.89 1.94 24.68
N ILE A 114 -13.00 1.19 24.57
CA ILE A 114 -13.17 0.10 23.60
C ILE A 114 -13.37 0.64 22.17
N LYS A 115 -13.83 1.89 22.02
CA LYS A 115 -14.12 2.48 20.70
C LYS A 115 -13.03 3.46 20.26
N PRO A 116 -12.65 3.45 18.96
CA PRO A 116 -11.68 4.38 18.43
C PRO A 116 -12.18 5.82 18.53
N ASN A 117 -11.27 6.75 18.86
CA ASN A 117 -11.59 8.16 19.00
C ASN A 117 -11.31 8.92 17.71
N GLN A 118 -10.22 8.53 17.02
CA GLN A 118 -9.86 9.12 15.74
C GLN A 118 -9.13 8.12 14.85
N ILE A 119 -9.25 8.33 13.55
CA ILE A 119 -8.45 7.67 12.53
C ILE A 119 -7.51 8.68 11.89
N VAL A 120 -6.34 8.20 11.49
CA VAL A 120 -5.36 8.96 10.71
C VAL A 120 -5.35 8.37 9.32
N VAL A 121 -5.56 9.22 8.33
CA VAL A 121 -5.73 8.85 6.92
C VAL A 121 -4.67 9.55 6.09
N HIS A 122 -4.00 8.82 5.20
CA HIS A 122 -3.23 9.42 4.13
C HIS A 122 -4.16 9.61 2.92
N LEU A 123 -4.28 10.84 2.43
CA LEU A 123 -5.06 11.17 1.24
C LEU A 123 -4.10 11.49 0.10
N ASP A 124 -4.41 11.00 -1.10
CA ASP A 124 -3.67 11.35 -2.32
C ASP A 124 -3.54 12.88 -2.48
N GLY A 125 -2.39 13.33 -2.96
CA GLY A 125 -2.11 14.75 -3.16
C GLY A 125 -1.95 15.56 -1.87
N GLN A 126 -1.89 14.92 -0.69
CA GLN A 126 -1.62 15.58 0.57
C GLN A 126 -0.28 15.10 1.17
N ASP A 127 0.62 16.04 1.44
CA ASP A 127 1.93 15.72 2.05
C ASP A 127 1.82 15.23 3.50
N LYS A 128 0.72 15.58 4.18
CA LYS A 128 0.51 15.26 5.60
C LYS A 128 -0.75 14.43 5.78
N PRO A 129 -0.71 13.40 6.64
CA PRO A 129 -1.91 12.68 7.02
C PRO A 129 -2.95 13.60 7.65
N VAL A 130 -4.22 13.28 7.39
CA VAL A 130 -5.39 13.98 7.93
C VAL A 130 -5.98 13.16 9.06
N VAL A 131 -6.41 13.82 10.13
CA VAL A 131 -7.00 13.18 11.30
C VAL A 131 -8.51 13.39 11.30
N PHE A 132 -9.28 12.30 11.32
CA PHE A 132 -10.73 12.33 11.43
C PHE A 132 -11.17 11.81 12.79
N ARG A 133 -11.91 12.63 13.54
CA ARG A 133 -12.44 12.27 14.86
C ARG A 133 -13.87 11.74 14.74
N TYR A 134 -14.13 10.60 15.36
CA TYR A 134 -15.49 10.07 15.48
C TYR A 134 -16.37 11.05 16.24
N GLY A 135 -17.60 11.26 15.76
CA GLY A 135 -18.57 12.17 16.39
C GLY A 135 -18.24 13.67 16.27
N ASN A 136 -17.25 14.06 15.46
CA ASN A 136 -17.04 15.47 15.12
C ASN A 136 -18.18 15.95 14.21
N PRO A 137 -18.87 17.06 14.53
CA PRO A 137 -19.89 17.66 13.66
C PRO A 137 -19.39 17.92 12.23
N ALA A 138 -18.11 18.29 12.07
CA ALA A 138 -17.51 18.46 10.74
C ALA A 138 -17.47 17.16 9.92
N ALA A 139 -17.42 15.99 10.58
CA ALA A 139 -17.51 14.69 9.90
C ALA A 139 -18.95 14.35 9.49
N VAL A 140 -19.95 14.80 10.27
CA VAL A 140 -21.38 14.73 9.91
C VAL A 140 -21.67 15.63 8.71
N GLU A 141 -21.08 16.84 8.67
CA GLU A 141 -21.20 17.75 7.53
C GLU A 141 -20.70 17.09 6.24
N VAL A 142 -19.61 16.33 6.28
CA VAL A 142 -19.06 15.60 5.12
C VAL A 142 -20.01 14.49 4.65
N GLY A 143 -20.66 13.77 5.56
CA GLY A 143 -21.66 12.75 5.23
C GLY A 143 -22.95 13.34 4.64
N GLU A 144 -23.51 14.37 5.28
CA GLU A 144 -24.66 15.11 4.74
C GLU A 144 -24.36 15.77 3.40
N PHE A 145 -23.11 16.21 3.23
CA PHE A 145 -22.64 16.84 2.01
C PHE A 145 -22.47 15.82 0.88
N SER A 146 -21.88 14.66 1.16
CA SER A 146 -21.81 13.53 0.22
C SER A 146 -23.20 13.21 -0.33
N ARG A 147 -24.20 13.16 0.55
CA ARG A 147 -25.61 12.99 0.15
C ARG A 147 -26.11 14.15 -0.74
N LYS A 148 -25.83 15.40 -0.40
CA LYS A 148 -26.24 16.57 -1.22
C LYS A 148 -25.58 16.59 -2.61
N LEU A 149 -24.32 16.16 -2.70
CA LEU A 149 -23.59 16.02 -3.97
C LEU A 149 -24.31 15.05 -4.91
N VAL A 150 -24.71 13.89 -4.38
CA VAL A 150 -25.46 12.86 -5.10
C VAL A 150 -26.86 13.39 -5.48
N GLU A 151 -27.60 13.98 -4.54
CA GLU A 151 -28.95 14.50 -4.78
C GLU A 151 -29.01 15.58 -5.87
N LYS A 152 -27.98 16.43 -5.95
CA LYS A 152 -27.95 17.57 -6.87
C LYS A 152 -27.15 17.32 -8.15
N LYS A 153 -26.51 16.16 -8.30
CA LYS A 153 -25.62 15.82 -9.43
C LYS A 153 -24.57 16.91 -9.72
N TYR A 154 -23.96 17.45 -8.68
CA TYR A 154 -22.93 18.49 -8.80
C TYR A 154 -21.63 17.90 -9.34
N GLY A 155 -21.17 18.37 -10.51
CA GLY A 155 -19.98 17.86 -11.19
C GLY A 155 -20.18 16.42 -11.67
N GLU A 156 -20.14 16.18 -12.99
CA GLU A 156 -20.40 14.83 -13.52
C GLU A 156 -19.41 13.79 -12.97
N ILE A 157 -18.14 14.15 -12.83
CA ILE A 157 -17.08 13.27 -12.32
C ILE A 157 -17.26 13.04 -10.82
N GLU A 158 -17.41 14.11 -10.03
CA GLU A 158 -17.56 14.03 -8.58
C GLU A 158 -18.82 13.27 -8.18
N TYR A 159 -19.93 13.46 -8.91
CA TYR A 159 -21.14 12.66 -8.74
C TYR A 159 -20.88 11.17 -8.94
N ILE A 160 -20.18 10.79 -10.01
CA ILE A 160 -19.86 9.38 -10.30
C ILE A 160 -18.94 8.80 -9.22
N VAL A 161 -17.93 9.53 -8.78
CA VAL A 161 -17.04 9.09 -7.69
C VAL A 161 -17.82 8.92 -6.39
N MET A 162 -18.71 9.85 -6.03
CA MET A 162 -19.48 9.75 -4.79
C MET A 162 -20.63 8.72 -4.84
N SER A 163 -21.08 8.34 -6.03
CA SER A 163 -22.17 7.36 -6.18
C SER A 163 -21.64 5.94 -6.40
N PHE A 164 -20.54 5.80 -7.12
CA PHE A 164 -20.03 4.51 -7.62
C PHE A 164 -18.54 4.28 -7.28
N GLY A 165 -17.90 5.21 -6.57
CA GLY A 165 -16.47 5.18 -6.30
C GLY A 165 -16.00 3.94 -5.53
N ASN A 166 -16.79 3.40 -4.61
CA ASN A 166 -16.43 2.17 -3.89
C ASN A 166 -16.02 1.07 -4.86
N ARG A 167 -16.87 0.81 -5.87
CA ARG A 167 -16.63 -0.16 -6.94
C ARG A 167 -15.51 0.26 -7.87
N ILE A 168 -15.55 1.49 -8.38
CA ILE A 168 -14.59 1.97 -9.39
C ILE A 168 -13.16 1.96 -8.83
N VAL A 169 -12.97 2.53 -7.64
CA VAL A 169 -11.65 2.63 -7.02
C VAL A 169 -11.15 1.26 -6.57
N SER A 170 -12.00 0.42 -5.97
CA SER A 170 -11.61 -0.95 -5.58
C SER A 170 -11.19 -1.78 -6.80
N ALA A 171 -11.95 -1.70 -7.90
CA ALA A 171 -11.62 -2.39 -9.14
C ALA A 171 -10.31 -1.87 -9.76
N LEU A 172 -10.08 -0.56 -9.75
CA LEU A 172 -8.83 0.03 -10.24
C LEU A 172 -7.62 -0.41 -9.41
N LEU A 173 -7.69 -0.28 -8.09
CA LEU A 173 -6.60 -0.69 -7.20
C LEU A 173 -6.27 -2.17 -7.41
N HIS A 174 -7.28 -3.04 -7.46
CA HIS A 174 -7.06 -4.45 -7.70
C HIS A 174 -6.44 -4.73 -9.09
N ALA A 175 -6.87 -4.02 -10.13
CA ALA A 175 -6.27 -4.13 -11.46
C ALA A 175 -4.79 -3.70 -11.47
N LEU A 176 -4.45 -2.62 -10.75
CA LEU A 176 -3.07 -2.14 -10.64
C LEU A 176 -2.20 -3.06 -9.78
N GLU A 177 -2.70 -3.58 -8.66
CA GLU A 177 -1.98 -4.52 -7.78
C GLU A 177 -1.69 -5.87 -8.46
N THR A 178 -2.57 -6.32 -9.35
CA THR A 178 -2.40 -7.60 -10.06
C THR A 178 -1.57 -7.49 -11.35
N ASP A 179 -1.38 -6.28 -11.87
CA ASP A 179 -0.56 -6.03 -13.06
C ASP A 179 0.89 -5.73 -12.67
N ALA A 180 1.78 -6.70 -12.94
CA ALA A 180 3.20 -6.64 -12.57
C ALA A 180 3.99 -5.48 -13.21
N ARG A 181 3.40 -4.74 -14.16
CA ARG A 181 4.01 -3.53 -14.70
C ARG A 181 4.01 -2.40 -13.68
N PHE A 182 3.04 -2.37 -12.77
CA PHE A 182 2.81 -1.28 -11.84
C PHE A 182 3.33 -1.60 -10.44
N VAL A 183 3.77 -0.56 -9.73
CA VAL A 183 4.18 -0.60 -8.33
C VAL A 183 3.44 0.52 -7.61
N GLY A 184 2.76 0.18 -6.52
CA GLY A 184 2.03 1.11 -5.67
C GLY A 184 2.76 1.38 -4.35
N LEU A 185 2.85 2.65 -3.96
CA LEU A 185 3.31 3.10 -2.65
C LEU A 185 2.64 4.44 -2.32
N GLU A 186 2.10 4.58 -1.10
CA GLU A 186 1.49 5.82 -0.60
C GLU A 186 0.45 6.41 -1.56
N GLY A 187 -0.44 5.57 -2.11
CA GLY A 187 -1.49 5.99 -3.06
C GLY A 187 -0.98 6.38 -4.46
N LYS A 188 0.33 6.29 -4.70
CA LYS A 188 1.00 6.61 -5.96
C LYS A 188 1.42 5.36 -6.70
N TRP A 189 1.30 5.42 -8.02
CA TRP A 189 1.56 4.31 -8.94
C TRP A 189 2.63 4.68 -9.95
N TYR A 190 3.59 3.77 -10.15
CA TYR A 190 4.67 3.93 -11.11
C TYR A 190 4.99 2.63 -11.85
N LEU A 191 5.85 2.68 -12.87
CA LEU A 191 6.25 1.51 -13.64
C LEU A 191 7.46 0.80 -13.00
N ALA A 192 7.30 -0.49 -12.68
CA ALA A 192 8.33 -1.33 -12.07
C ALA A 192 9.65 -1.28 -12.84
N GLN A 193 9.57 -1.37 -14.18
CA GLN A 193 10.74 -1.39 -15.07
C GLN A 193 11.50 -0.06 -15.17
N LYS A 194 10.93 1.03 -14.66
CA LYS A 194 11.53 2.37 -14.68
C LYS A 194 12.13 2.76 -13.33
N LEU A 195 11.92 1.96 -12.28
CA LEU A 195 12.52 2.20 -10.99
C LEU A 195 14.05 1.98 -11.06
N PRO A 196 14.83 2.71 -10.24
CA PRO A 196 16.26 2.44 -10.09
C PRO A 196 16.51 0.97 -9.76
N LEU A 197 17.49 0.36 -10.43
CA LEU A 197 17.90 -1.00 -10.11
C LEU A 197 18.59 -0.99 -8.74
N MET A 198 18.07 -1.81 -7.83
CA MET A 198 18.68 -2.02 -6.52
C MET A 198 19.56 -3.28 -6.58
N GLU A 199 20.83 -3.13 -6.21
CA GLU A 199 21.70 -4.29 -6.04
C GLU A 199 21.26 -5.10 -4.81
N MET A 200 20.89 -6.36 -5.03
CA MET A 200 20.40 -7.24 -3.96
C MET A 200 21.46 -7.47 -2.87
N SER A 201 22.75 -7.41 -3.23
CA SER A 201 23.88 -7.49 -2.31
C SER A 201 23.84 -6.40 -1.22
N LEU A 202 23.34 -5.21 -1.54
CA LEU A 202 23.19 -4.12 -0.56
C LEU A 202 22.15 -4.50 0.50
N LEU A 203 20.97 -4.99 0.09
CA LEU A 203 19.95 -5.42 1.04
C LEU A 203 20.41 -6.61 1.89
N ILE A 204 21.13 -7.55 1.29
CA ILE A 204 21.76 -8.67 1.99
C ILE A 204 22.76 -8.17 3.05
N SER A 205 23.58 -7.18 2.71
CA SER A 205 24.53 -6.60 3.69
C SER A 205 23.82 -5.90 4.86
N LEU A 206 22.62 -5.36 4.64
CA LEU A 206 21.81 -4.69 5.66
C LEU A 206 20.96 -5.65 6.48
N TYR A 207 20.65 -6.83 5.93
CA TYR A 207 19.75 -7.82 6.53
C TYR A 207 20.10 -8.12 7.99
N GLN A 208 21.37 -8.36 8.32
CA GLN A 208 21.83 -8.63 9.69
C GLN A 208 21.58 -7.47 10.67
N SER A 209 21.61 -6.23 10.17
CA SER A 209 21.27 -5.05 10.99
C SER A 209 19.76 -4.91 11.16
N LEU A 210 18.99 -5.25 10.14
CA LEU A 210 17.53 -5.20 10.15
C LEU A 210 16.91 -6.33 10.99
N LEU A 211 17.54 -7.51 11.04
CA LEU A 211 17.11 -8.66 11.83
C LEU A 211 17.09 -8.40 13.34
N LYS A 212 17.86 -7.40 13.80
CA LYS A 212 17.90 -6.96 15.20
C LYS A 212 16.77 -6.00 15.57
N ARG A 213 15.93 -5.61 14.60
CA ARG A 213 14.79 -4.72 14.78
C ARG A 213 13.50 -5.54 14.72
N ASP A 214 12.51 -5.17 15.53
CA ASP A 214 11.19 -5.82 15.50
C ASP A 214 10.43 -5.55 14.19
N ASN A 215 10.62 -4.34 13.65
CA ASN A 215 10.08 -3.86 12.37
C ASN A 215 10.84 -2.60 11.92
N PHE A 216 10.64 -2.19 10.67
CA PHE A 216 11.24 -0.99 10.09
C PHE A 216 10.38 -0.44 8.94
N GLN A 217 10.49 0.85 8.69
CA GLN A 217 9.89 1.53 7.54
C GLN A 217 10.91 1.68 6.40
N LEU A 218 10.46 2.06 5.21
CA LEU A 218 11.37 2.31 4.08
C LEU A 218 12.35 3.45 4.39
N ASP A 219 11.91 4.46 5.15
CA ASP A 219 12.74 5.60 5.57
C ASP A 219 13.88 5.20 6.51
N ASP A 220 13.78 4.06 7.20
CA ASP A 220 14.87 3.52 8.01
C ASP A 220 16.00 2.94 7.14
N VAL A 221 15.63 2.39 5.98
CA VAL A 221 16.53 1.69 5.05
C VAL A 221 17.14 2.66 4.05
N LEU A 222 16.40 3.71 3.69
CA LEU A 222 16.79 4.67 2.67
C LEU A 222 18.18 5.33 2.94
N PRO A 223 18.55 5.74 4.17
CA PRO A 223 19.88 6.29 4.45
C PRO A 223 21.00 5.23 4.35
N MET A 224 20.66 3.95 4.47
CA MET A 224 21.62 2.84 4.47
C MET A 224 21.93 2.36 3.06
N VAL A 225 20.93 2.38 2.18
CA VAL A 225 21.10 2.06 0.77
C VAL A 225 21.53 3.36 0.08
N LYS A 226 22.81 3.47 -0.27
CA LYS A 226 23.33 4.57 -1.10
C LYS A 226 22.78 4.44 -2.52
N VAL A 227 21.46 4.55 -2.68
CA VAL A 227 20.82 4.67 -3.99
C VAL A 227 21.40 5.94 -4.58
N GLU A 228 22.11 5.82 -5.71
CA GLU A 228 22.59 6.98 -6.46
C GLU A 228 21.44 7.97 -6.53
N ALA A 229 21.62 9.14 -5.92
CA ALA A 229 20.54 10.03 -5.53
C ALA A 229 19.56 10.24 -6.69
N SER A 230 18.52 9.41 -6.73
CA SER A 230 17.43 9.63 -7.65
C SER A 230 16.87 10.97 -7.21
N LYS A 231 16.61 11.88 -8.16
CA LYS A 231 16.14 13.24 -7.83
C LYS A 231 14.84 13.23 -7.01
N ASN A 232 14.20 12.07 -6.88
CA ASN A 232 12.92 11.90 -6.22
C ASN A 232 12.95 10.71 -5.23
N GLU A 233 12.89 11.03 -3.94
CA GLU A 233 12.89 10.09 -2.82
C GLU A 233 11.82 8.98 -2.95
N ILE A 234 10.67 9.27 -3.57
CA ILE A 234 9.61 8.27 -3.75
C ILE A 234 10.07 7.10 -4.65
N PHE A 235 10.91 7.35 -5.66
CA PHE A 235 11.41 6.30 -6.54
C PHE A 235 12.37 5.38 -5.81
N SER A 236 13.22 5.94 -4.95
CA SER A 236 14.09 5.15 -4.10
C SER A 236 13.28 4.27 -3.14
N ARG A 237 12.22 4.81 -2.51
CA ARG A 237 11.32 4.04 -1.65
C ARG A 237 10.60 2.91 -2.40
N MET A 238 10.02 3.21 -3.57
CA MET A 238 9.38 2.20 -4.43
C MET A 238 10.39 1.12 -4.87
N ALA A 239 11.62 1.49 -5.21
CA ALA A 239 12.66 0.54 -5.59
C ALA A 239 13.05 -0.39 -4.42
N ILE A 240 13.20 0.16 -3.21
CA ILE A 240 13.45 -0.63 -1.99
C ILE A 240 12.28 -1.59 -1.76
N GLN A 241 11.04 -1.12 -1.83
CA GLN A 241 9.85 -1.96 -1.66
C GLN A 241 9.85 -3.14 -2.63
N VAL A 242 10.06 -2.89 -3.93
CA VAL A 242 10.13 -3.96 -4.94
C VAL A 242 11.26 -4.95 -4.65
N ALA A 243 12.41 -4.46 -4.20
CA ALA A 243 13.55 -5.31 -3.89
C ALA A 243 13.30 -6.18 -2.64
N LEU A 244 12.63 -5.64 -1.60
CA LEU A 244 12.20 -6.41 -0.42
C LEU A 244 11.14 -7.47 -0.79
N GLN A 245 10.16 -7.13 -1.63
CA GLN A 245 9.13 -8.05 -2.10
C GLN A 245 9.70 -9.24 -2.89
N LYS A 246 10.87 -9.10 -3.51
CA LYS A 246 11.57 -10.17 -4.22
C LYS A 246 12.28 -11.17 -3.30
N LEU A 247 12.33 -10.90 -1.98
CA LEU A 247 12.97 -11.74 -0.96
C LEU A 247 11.99 -12.13 0.16
N PRO A 248 10.86 -12.80 -0.15
CA PRO A 248 9.83 -13.13 0.83
C PRO A 248 10.32 -14.06 1.95
N GLU A 249 11.39 -14.82 1.72
CA GLU A 249 12.02 -15.65 2.74
C GLU A 249 12.85 -14.86 3.75
N ARG A 250 13.17 -13.59 3.46
CA ARG A 250 13.99 -12.70 4.31
C ARG A 250 13.20 -11.53 4.86
N PHE A 251 12.15 -11.11 4.18
CA PHE A 251 11.37 -9.94 4.57
C PHE A 251 9.87 -10.20 4.43
N GLU A 252 9.13 -9.77 5.44
CA GLU A 252 7.68 -9.81 5.48
C GLU A 252 7.15 -8.37 5.58
N ASN A 253 6.18 -8.02 4.74
CA ASN A 253 5.41 -6.79 4.95
C ASN A 253 4.27 -7.09 5.93
N ILE A 254 4.39 -6.58 7.15
CA ILE A 254 3.39 -6.65 8.21
C ILE A 254 2.47 -5.42 8.23
N GLY A 255 2.71 -4.44 7.36
CA GLY A 255 1.88 -3.26 7.14
C GLY A 255 0.89 -3.44 6.00
N THR A 256 0.57 -2.35 5.31
CA THR A 256 -0.34 -2.38 4.15
C THR A 256 0.46 -2.33 2.84
N SER A 257 -0.20 -2.53 1.70
CA SER A 257 0.48 -2.41 0.39
C SER A 257 0.97 -0.99 0.12
N SER A 258 0.22 0.01 0.57
CA SER A 258 0.52 1.44 0.36
C SER A 258 1.36 2.06 1.48
N HIS A 259 1.28 1.56 2.71
CA HIS A 259 2.12 1.99 3.83
C HIS A 259 2.81 0.77 4.43
N PRO A 260 3.85 0.25 3.76
CA PRO A 260 4.47 -0.99 4.16
C PRO A 260 5.25 -0.80 5.46
N LEU A 261 5.10 -1.78 6.34
CA LEU A 261 5.91 -1.92 7.54
C LEU A 261 6.60 -3.27 7.42
N TRP A 262 7.92 -3.28 7.39
CA TRP A 262 8.69 -4.47 7.08
C TRP A 262 9.26 -5.10 8.33
N ARG A 263 9.38 -6.42 8.31
CA ARG A 263 10.09 -7.22 9.31
C ARG A 263 11.09 -8.10 8.61
N ALA A 264 12.32 -8.13 9.11
CA ALA A 264 13.31 -9.11 8.69
C ALA A 264 13.01 -10.45 9.36
N LEU A 265 12.97 -11.52 8.57
CA LEU A 265 12.70 -12.87 9.02
C LEU A 265 14.00 -13.63 9.22
N PRO A 266 14.20 -14.32 10.35
CA PRO A 266 15.35 -15.20 10.52
C PRO A 266 15.34 -16.33 9.47
N PRO A 267 16.51 -16.86 9.06
CA PRO A 267 16.54 -17.99 8.16
C PRO A 267 15.84 -19.18 8.81
N HIS A 268 15.10 -19.96 8.02
CA HIS A 268 14.62 -21.26 8.49
C HIS A 268 15.80 -22.14 8.91
N PRO A 269 15.67 -22.99 9.95
CA PRO A 269 16.77 -23.83 10.45
C PRO A 269 17.49 -24.63 9.35
N GLU A 270 16.75 -25.12 8.36
CA GLU A 270 17.29 -25.88 7.22
C GLU A 270 18.14 -25.06 6.26
N LYS A 271 17.96 -23.73 6.22
CA LYS A 271 18.70 -22.78 5.38
C LYS A 271 19.69 -21.94 6.20
N ALA A 272 19.75 -22.15 7.51
CA ALA A 272 20.57 -21.38 8.42
C ALA A 272 22.01 -21.90 8.44
N LYS A 273 22.95 -20.96 8.45
CA LYS A 273 24.37 -21.19 8.69
C LYS A 273 24.77 -20.48 9.98
N VAL A 274 25.42 -21.21 10.87
CA VAL A 274 25.92 -20.65 12.13
C VAL A 274 27.15 -19.78 11.85
N GLN A 275 27.10 -18.52 12.26
CA GLN A 275 28.22 -17.56 12.15
C GLN A 275 29.03 -17.44 13.43
N TYR A 276 28.37 -17.57 14.58
CA TYR A 276 28.97 -17.35 15.89
C TYR A 276 28.69 -18.52 16.83
N TYR A 277 29.56 -18.69 17.82
CA TYR A 277 29.30 -19.60 18.92
C TYR A 277 28.12 -19.12 19.76
N ALA A 278 27.30 -20.05 20.24
CA ALA A 278 26.25 -19.78 21.22
C ALA A 278 26.28 -20.83 22.32
N TYR A 279 25.96 -20.39 23.54
CA TYR A 279 25.88 -21.25 24.71
C TYR A 279 24.50 -21.10 25.34
N ASP A 280 23.98 -22.19 25.90
CA ASP A 280 22.78 -22.13 26.73
C ASP A 280 23.12 -21.36 28.02
N PRO A 281 22.44 -20.24 28.31
CA PRO A 281 22.77 -19.41 29.47
C PRO A 281 22.48 -20.08 30.82
N LYS A 282 21.68 -21.15 30.84
CA LYS A 282 21.32 -21.92 32.05
C LYS A 282 22.25 -23.09 32.27
N THR A 283 22.65 -23.81 31.22
CA THR A 283 23.44 -25.05 31.33
C THR A 283 24.90 -24.89 30.93
N TYR A 284 25.27 -23.78 30.29
CA TYR A 284 26.58 -23.52 29.68
C TYR A 284 26.99 -24.52 28.58
N GLU A 285 26.02 -25.29 28.06
CA GLU A 285 26.22 -26.19 26.93
C GLU A 285 26.43 -25.39 25.63
N ILE A 286 27.36 -25.82 24.78
CA ILE A 286 27.53 -25.23 23.44
C ILE A 286 26.33 -25.65 22.59
N LEU A 287 25.50 -24.67 22.22
CA LEU A 287 24.35 -24.90 21.36
C LEU A 287 24.76 -25.00 19.89
N CYS A 288 25.74 -24.20 19.45
CA CYS A 288 26.23 -24.25 18.08
C CYS A 288 27.66 -23.68 17.94
N SER A 289 28.37 -24.15 16.91
CA SER A 289 29.68 -23.63 16.50
C SER A 289 29.62 -23.06 15.07
N PRO A 290 30.45 -22.06 14.73
CA PRO A 290 30.50 -21.50 13.39
C PRO A 290 30.74 -22.56 12.31
N ASN A 291 30.03 -22.42 11.18
CA ASN A 291 30.05 -23.33 10.03
C ASN A 291 29.52 -24.75 10.27
N GLU A 292 28.99 -25.07 11.45
CA GLU A 292 28.29 -26.33 11.67
C GLU A 292 26.84 -26.26 11.17
N PRO A 293 26.29 -27.38 10.65
CA PRO A 293 24.87 -27.47 10.36
C PRO A 293 24.07 -27.35 11.67
N LEU A 294 23.01 -26.54 11.65
CA LEU A 294 22.20 -26.31 12.83
C LEU A 294 21.08 -27.35 12.93
N GLU A 295 21.18 -28.26 13.90
CA GLU A 295 20.11 -29.21 14.20
C GLU A 295 18.85 -28.49 14.68
N LEU A 296 17.67 -29.02 14.30
CA LEU A 296 16.38 -28.40 14.62
C LEU A 296 16.16 -28.18 16.13
N GLN A 297 16.60 -29.13 16.97
CA GLN A 297 16.48 -29.03 18.43
C GLN A 297 17.35 -27.89 18.98
N LYS A 298 18.57 -27.72 18.46
CA LYS A 298 19.48 -26.63 18.83
C LYS A 298 18.95 -25.29 18.34
N ALA A 299 18.38 -25.23 17.13
CA ALA A 299 17.68 -24.05 16.62
C ALA A 299 16.53 -23.61 17.53
N GLN A 300 15.69 -24.55 17.97
CA GLN A 300 14.58 -24.27 18.89
C GLN A 300 15.08 -23.69 20.21
N ARG A 301 16.11 -24.29 20.83
CA ARG A 301 16.73 -23.75 22.05
C ARG A 301 17.30 -22.34 21.83
N LEU A 302 17.94 -22.09 20.70
CA LEU A 302 18.42 -20.75 20.35
C LEU A 302 17.27 -19.73 20.21
N MET A 303 16.12 -20.14 19.67
CA MET A 303 14.94 -19.29 19.56
C MET A 303 14.33 -19.01 20.94
N GLU A 304 14.21 -20.02 21.81
CA GLU A 304 13.72 -19.87 23.19
C GLU A 304 14.56 -18.88 24.02
N HIS A 305 15.85 -18.78 23.72
CA HIS A 305 16.77 -17.84 24.35
C HIS A 305 16.95 -16.51 23.61
N ASN A 306 16.21 -16.27 22.52
CA ASN A 306 16.39 -15.12 21.62
C ASN A 306 17.82 -14.95 21.09
N LEU A 307 18.58 -16.04 20.97
CA LEU A 307 19.95 -16.04 20.47
C LEU A 307 20.01 -16.28 18.95
N TYR A 308 18.98 -16.91 18.38
CA TYR A 308 18.97 -17.38 16.99
C TYR A 308 19.34 -16.29 15.97
N ILE A 309 18.74 -15.11 16.08
CA ILE A 309 18.96 -13.97 15.17
C ILE A 309 20.38 -13.39 15.24
N PHE A 310 21.11 -13.66 16.32
CA PHE A 310 22.46 -13.13 16.52
C PHE A 310 23.55 -14.07 16.03
N VAL A 311 23.23 -15.35 15.84
CA VAL A 311 24.22 -16.41 15.58
C VAL A 311 24.02 -17.12 14.25
N THR A 312 22.93 -16.83 13.53
CA THR A 312 22.61 -17.46 12.24
C THR A 312 22.54 -16.45 11.09
N THR A 313 22.90 -16.91 9.89
CA THR A 313 22.60 -16.23 8.62
C THR A 313 22.10 -17.23 7.57
N PHE A 314 21.74 -16.77 6.38
CA PHE A 314 21.43 -17.67 5.27
C PHE A 314 22.70 -18.31 4.67
N ALA A 315 22.61 -19.58 4.29
CA ALA A 315 23.75 -20.35 3.80
C ALA A 315 24.36 -19.85 2.47
N ASP A 316 23.62 -19.06 1.70
CA ASP A 316 23.98 -18.51 0.37
C ASP A 316 24.83 -17.22 0.44
N GLU A 317 25.11 -16.69 1.63
CA GLU A 317 25.79 -15.40 1.81
C GLU A 317 27.34 -15.46 1.95
N VAL A 318 27.98 -16.63 1.73
CA VAL A 318 29.43 -16.79 1.94
C VAL A 318 30.16 -17.28 0.70
#